data_AF-A0A1X2A0L3-F1
#
_entry.id   AF-A0A1X2A0L3-F1
#
_cell.length_a   1.000
_cell.length_b   1.000
_cell.length_c   1.000
_cell.angle_alpha   90.00
_cell.angle_beta   90.00
_cell.angle_gamma   90.00
#
_symmetry.space_group_name_H-M   'P 1'
#
loop_
_entity.id
_entity.type
_entity.pdbx_description
1 polymer ?
#
loop_
_entity_poly.entity_id
_entity_poly.type
_entity_poly.pdbx_seq_one_letter_code
_entity_poly.pdbx_strand_id
1 'polypeptide(L)'
;MTRRNPSRKPKPAKPARPRLAPELFSELNATFYEDDPSEYLLTKIEAVTLMLAPADALAPAYESERIIGVSRRAGAPVPSKEARDRYMRTECVLVLHHACEMLLRLFFAHVDKQDCPWLGMAASVSFAEFKTKVSTALRSGFDRDDVAQVFLGGTNPADAGLNVEADEFEDTTAAWQLLLETAADTVLSESFLYNSAKHGLTVVHTDESTQMAFTPPGGDPVLLVAGSQFAYLHRPQKPDVKGGTEWWVSLTHTLPDQDIETAFLIQQAVSSLWNVARRRYTGQAGEVSLVPAQAVRNAIDGPIAAKGAHVRTLTHELVKKDVDGRFNGVDMHLSGPGLPDESEWSSGADDDGPQPRQIALPVRQQDKRIISTSTRKLLPFSPNWSSRV
;
A
#
# COMPACT_ATOMS: atom_id res chain seq x y z
N MET A 1 29.87 -43.22 -39.73
CA MET A 1 28.75 -43.44 -38.77
C MET A 1 28.32 -42.09 -38.22
N THR A 2 27.25 -41.51 -38.75
CA THR A 2 26.75 -40.19 -38.36
C THR A 2 25.32 -40.37 -37.87
N ARG A 3 25.12 -40.27 -36.55
CA ARG A 3 23.81 -40.40 -35.90
C ARG A 3 22.93 -39.22 -36.29
N ARG A 4 21.87 -39.46 -37.08
CA ARG A 4 20.80 -38.50 -37.34
C ARG A 4 19.97 -38.32 -36.07
N ASN A 5 19.97 -37.10 -35.54
CA ASN A 5 19.08 -36.69 -34.46
C ASN A 5 17.62 -36.69 -34.97
N PRO A 6 16.66 -37.33 -34.27
CA PRO A 6 15.27 -37.33 -34.67
C PRO A 6 14.67 -35.93 -34.48
N SER A 7 14.09 -35.39 -35.54
CA SER A 7 13.39 -34.10 -35.56
C SER A 7 12.26 -34.09 -34.53
N ARG A 8 12.35 -33.17 -33.56
CA ARG A 8 11.32 -32.92 -32.55
C ARG A 8 10.06 -32.42 -33.25
N LYS A 9 8.97 -33.21 -33.23
CA LYS A 9 7.68 -32.80 -33.81
C LYS A 9 7.24 -31.46 -33.20
N PRO A 10 6.73 -30.50 -34.00
CA PRO A 10 6.18 -29.26 -33.49
C PRO A 10 4.99 -29.58 -32.57
N LYS A 11 4.99 -28.99 -31.37
CA LYS A 11 3.84 -29.07 -30.46
C LYS A 11 2.63 -28.44 -31.16
N PRO A 12 1.45 -29.09 -31.15
CA PRO A 12 0.24 -28.48 -31.68
C PRO A 12 -0.03 -27.16 -30.94
N ALA A 13 -0.38 -26.12 -31.71
CA ALA A 13 -0.78 -24.84 -31.15
C ALA A 13 -1.92 -25.07 -30.16
N LYS A 14 -1.80 -24.52 -28.95
CA LYS A 14 -2.89 -24.57 -27.98
C LYS A 14 -4.12 -23.89 -28.63
N PRO A 15 -5.33 -24.48 -28.54
CA PRO A 15 -6.52 -23.83 -29.03
C PRO A 15 -6.66 -22.47 -28.35
N ALA A 16 -7.04 -21.44 -29.12
CA ALA A 16 -7.30 -20.12 -28.58
C ALA A 16 -8.33 -20.24 -27.46
N ARG A 17 -8.02 -19.66 -26.29
CA ARG A 17 -8.97 -19.67 -25.17
C ARG A 17 -10.26 -18.98 -25.62
N PRO A 18 -11.45 -19.53 -25.29
CA PRO A 18 -12.71 -18.84 -25.53
C PRO A 18 -12.66 -17.44 -24.93
N ARG A 19 -13.14 -16.44 -25.68
CA ARG A 19 -13.29 -15.07 -25.19
C ARG A 19 -14.57 -14.97 -24.37
N LEU A 20 -14.54 -14.20 -23.28
CA LEU A 20 -15.74 -13.89 -22.51
C LEU A 20 -16.70 -13.04 -23.37
N ALA A 21 -18.00 -13.26 -23.18
CA ALA A 21 -19.05 -12.47 -23.82
C ALA A 21 -19.03 -11.04 -23.27
N PRO A 22 -18.87 -9.98 -24.09
CA PRO A 22 -18.80 -8.59 -23.62
C PRO A 22 -20.03 -8.14 -22.84
N GLU A 23 -21.18 -8.76 -23.09
CA GLU A 23 -22.44 -8.51 -22.39
C GLU A 23 -22.33 -8.77 -20.88
N LEU A 24 -21.43 -9.68 -20.47
CA LEU A 24 -21.13 -9.98 -19.07
C LEU A 24 -20.50 -8.80 -18.32
N PHE A 25 -19.82 -7.88 -19.02
CA PHE A 25 -19.04 -6.83 -18.35
C PHE A 25 -19.91 -5.85 -17.60
N SER A 26 -21.14 -5.62 -18.07
CA SER A 26 -22.12 -4.79 -17.37
C SER A 26 -22.49 -5.38 -16.00
N GLU A 27 -22.81 -6.67 -15.96
CA GLU A 27 -23.13 -7.43 -14.74
C GLU A 27 -21.91 -7.60 -13.82
N LEU A 28 -20.72 -7.88 -14.38
CA LEU A 28 -19.48 -8.01 -13.63
C LEU A 28 -19.07 -6.68 -12.98
N ASN A 29 -19.09 -5.58 -13.71
CA ASN A 29 -18.77 -4.26 -13.15
C ASN A 29 -19.81 -3.86 -12.11
N ALA A 30 -21.10 -4.09 -12.38
CA ALA A 30 -22.14 -3.76 -11.42
C ALA A 30 -21.93 -4.50 -10.09
N THR A 31 -21.59 -5.79 -10.14
CA THR A 31 -21.24 -6.58 -8.95
C THR A 31 -19.94 -6.08 -8.29
N PHE A 32 -18.88 -5.88 -9.09
CA PHE A 32 -17.57 -5.53 -8.57
C PHE A 32 -17.58 -4.23 -7.78
N TYR A 33 -18.37 -3.24 -8.20
CA TYR A 33 -18.50 -1.94 -7.55
C TYR A 33 -19.67 -1.85 -6.54
N GLU A 34 -20.27 -2.97 -6.11
CA GLU A 34 -21.23 -2.97 -4.98
C GLU A 34 -20.54 -2.74 -3.63
N ASP A 35 -19.34 -3.30 -3.47
CA ASP A 35 -18.51 -3.12 -2.28
C ASP A 35 -17.64 -1.88 -2.41
N ASP A 36 -17.07 -1.41 -1.29
CA ASP A 36 -16.05 -0.36 -1.24
C ASP A 36 -14.77 -0.90 -0.56
N PRO A 37 -13.67 -1.14 -1.30
CA PRO A 37 -12.44 -1.65 -0.72
C PRO A 37 -11.79 -0.67 0.26
N SER A 38 -12.12 0.62 0.19
CA SER A 38 -11.61 1.62 1.13
C SER A 38 -12.20 1.45 2.54
N GLU A 39 -13.43 0.94 2.67
CA GLU A 39 -14.05 0.66 3.98
C GLU A 39 -13.30 -0.43 4.75
N TYR A 40 -12.76 -1.42 4.03
CA TYR A 40 -11.92 -2.45 4.64
C TYR A 40 -10.65 -1.83 5.26
N LEU A 41 -9.97 -0.93 4.54
CA LEU A 41 -8.78 -0.24 5.05
C LEU A 41 -9.13 0.63 6.25
N LEU A 42 -10.19 1.44 6.16
CA LEU A 42 -10.63 2.30 7.26
C LEU A 42 -10.96 1.47 8.51
N THR A 43 -11.76 0.42 8.36
CA THR A 43 -12.10 -0.48 9.47
C THR A 43 -10.86 -1.11 10.09
N LYS A 44 -9.86 -1.48 9.28
CA LYS A 44 -8.61 -2.05 9.76
C LYS A 44 -7.76 -1.02 10.51
N ILE A 45 -7.68 0.21 9.99
CA ILE A 45 -6.98 1.33 10.65
C ILE A 45 -7.62 1.58 12.01
N GLU A 46 -8.94 1.76 12.07
CA GLU A 46 -9.69 1.98 13.32
C GLU A 46 -9.52 0.82 14.32
N ALA A 47 -9.60 -0.44 13.85
CA ALA A 47 -9.41 -1.60 14.71
C ALA A 47 -8.01 -1.66 15.32
N VAL A 48 -6.99 -1.24 14.57
CA VAL A 48 -5.61 -1.16 15.05
C VAL A 48 -5.46 0.00 16.03
N THR A 49 -5.85 1.22 15.66
CA THR A 49 -5.68 2.43 16.48
C THR A 49 -6.48 2.38 17.79
N LEU A 50 -7.58 1.64 17.85
CA LEU A 50 -8.31 1.36 19.10
C LEU A 50 -7.40 0.74 20.18
N MET A 51 -6.35 0.02 19.82
CA MET A 51 -5.40 -0.54 20.79
C MET A 51 -4.57 0.51 21.52
N LEU A 52 -4.57 1.77 21.05
CA LEU A 52 -3.98 2.91 21.74
C LEU A 52 -4.88 3.50 22.82
N ALA A 53 -6.16 3.10 22.86
CA ALA A 53 -7.09 3.61 23.87
C ALA A 53 -6.66 3.21 25.29
N PRO A 54 -7.01 4.02 26.30
CA PRO A 54 -6.85 3.67 27.71
C PRO A 54 -7.49 2.32 28.05
N ALA A 55 -6.88 1.57 28.98
CA ALA A 55 -7.32 0.22 29.31
C ALA A 55 -8.74 0.18 29.92
N ASP A 56 -9.10 1.20 30.69
CA ASP A 56 -10.43 1.42 31.25
C ASP A 56 -11.48 1.66 30.16
N ALA A 57 -11.13 2.35 29.06
CA ALA A 57 -12.01 2.51 27.91
C ALA A 57 -12.19 1.19 27.12
N LEU A 58 -11.16 0.34 27.08
CA LEU A 58 -11.20 -0.96 26.39
C LEU A 58 -11.89 -2.06 27.21
N ALA A 59 -11.88 -1.97 28.54
CA ALA A 59 -12.35 -3.03 29.42
C ALA A 59 -13.79 -3.51 29.12
N PRO A 60 -14.80 -2.63 28.92
CA PRO A 60 -16.16 -3.08 28.61
C PRO A 60 -16.23 -3.90 27.31
N ALA A 61 -15.47 -3.51 26.28
CA ALA A 61 -15.45 -4.23 25.01
C ALA A 61 -14.76 -5.60 25.14
N TYR A 62 -13.69 -5.68 25.94
CA TYR A 62 -12.94 -6.91 26.17
C TYR A 62 -13.68 -7.93 27.04
N GLU A 63 -14.44 -7.45 28.03
CA GLU A 63 -15.29 -8.26 28.92
C GLU A 63 -16.55 -8.79 28.24
N SER A 64 -16.99 -8.14 27.16
CA SER A 64 -18.16 -8.57 26.40
C SER A 64 -17.96 -9.95 25.73
N GLU A 65 -19.04 -10.74 25.67
CA GLU A 65 -19.07 -11.95 24.85
C GLU A 65 -19.01 -11.55 23.37
N ARG A 66 -18.07 -12.14 22.63
CA ARG A 66 -17.91 -11.91 21.19
C ARG A 66 -18.43 -13.12 20.41
N ILE A 67 -19.20 -12.86 19.36
CA ILE A 67 -19.84 -13.90 18.54
C ILE A 67 -19.30 -13.84 17.11
N ILE A 68 -18.85 -14.97 16.58
CA ILE A 68 -18.44 -15.13 15.17
C ILE A 68 -19.22 -16.30 14.59
N GLY A 69 -20.23 -16.00 13.77
CA GLY A 69 -21.19 -16.99 13.27
C GLY A 69 -21.89 -17.68 14.44
N VAL A 70 -21.66 -18.98 14.60
CA VAL A 70 -22.20 -19.77 15.72
C VAL A 70 -21.24 -19.90 16.92
N SER A 71 -20.00 -19.44 16.78
CA SER A 71 -18.98 -19.55 17.82
C SER A 71 -19.08 -18.38 18.80
N ARG A 72 -19.01 -18.68 20.10
CA ARG A 72 -18.98 -17.69 21.17
C ARG A 72 -17.62 -17.68 21.84
N ARG A 73 -17.12 -16.48 22.14
CA ARG A 73 -15.89 -16.24 22.88
C ARG A 73 -16.25 -15.45 24.13
N ALA A 74 -16.00 -16.04 25.29
CA ALA A 74 -16.14 -15.34 26.55
C ALA A 74 -15.26 -14.09 26.59
N GLY A 75 -15.66 -13.14 27.44
CA GLY A 75 -14.85 -11.97 27.75
C GLY A 75 -13.43 -12.36 28.19
N ALA A 76 -12.49 -11.47 27.94
CA ALA A 76 -11.10 -11.61 28.32
C ALA A 76 -10.62 -10.30 28.97
N PRO A 77 -9.59 -10.30 29.82
CA PRO A 77 -8.99 -9.06 30.28
C PRO A 77 -8.35 -8.31 29.09
N VAL A 78 -8.26 -7.00 29.22
CA VAL A 78 -7.50 -6.16 28.28
C VAL A 78 -6.04 -6.61 28.30
N PRO A 79 -5.38 -6.80 27.13
CA PRO A 79 -3.96 -7.12 27.08
C PRO A 79 -3.10 -6.03 27.73
N SER A 80 -1.93 -6.42 28.25
CA SER A 80 -0.99 -5.46 28.84
C SER A 80 -0.60 -4.38 27.84
N LYS A 81 -0.18 -3.21 28.33
CA LYS A 81 0.26 -2.09 27.47
C LYS A 81 1.37 -2.55 26.52
N GLU A 82 2.35 -3.30 27.02
CA GLU A 82 3.49 -3.79 26.23
C GLU A 82 3.04 -4.77 25.13
N ALA A 83 2.03 -5.60 25.41
CA ALA A 83 1.46 -6.49 24.41
C ALA A 83 0.71 -5.71 23.30
N ARG A 84 -0.03 -4.67 23.69
CA ARG A 84 -0.72 -3.77 22.76
C ARG A 84 0.26 -2.95 21.91
N ASP A 85 1.32 -2.42 22.51
CA ASP A 85 2.35 -1.65 21.80
C ASP A 85 3.08 -2.51 20.76
N ARG A 86 3.41 -3.77 21.10
CA ARG A 86 3.98 -4.73 20.14
C ARG A 86 3.02 -5.06 19.01
N TYR A 87 1.75 -5.33 19.35
CA TYR A 87 0.71 -5.58 18.35
C TYR A 87 0.55 -4.39 17.39
N MET A 88 0.44 -3.18 17.95
CA MET A 88 0.32 -1.93 17.20
C MET A 88 1.44 -1.77 16.18
N ARG A 89 2.71 -1.84 16.63
CA ARG A 89 3.87 -1.66 15.75
C ARG A 89 3.85 -2.63 14.57
N THR A 90 3.51 -3.89 14.83
CA THR A 90 3.48 -4.93 13.80
C THR A 90 2.33 -4.70 12.83
N GLU A 91 1.13 -4.45 13.35
CA GLU A 91 -0.04 -4.24 12.52
C GLU A 91 0.04 -2.96 11.70
N CYS A 92 0.67 -1.89 12.19
CA CYS A 92 0.88 -0.66 11.40
C CYS A 92 1.67 -0.95 10.12
N VAL A 93 2.78 -1.68 10.22
CA VAL A 93 3.55 -2.11 9.03
C VAL A 93 2.71 -3.00 8.11
N LEU A 94 1.94 -3.95 8.67
CA LEU A 94 1.09 -4.83 7.87
C LEU A 94 -0.05 -4.08 7.18
N VAL A 95 -0.63 -3.06 7.82
CA VAL A 95 -1.67 -2.19 7.28
C VAL A 95 -1.10 -1.33 6.17
N LEU A 96 0.01 -0.64 6.40
CA LEU A 96 0.68 0.19 5.39
C LEU A 96 0.98 -0.63 4.13
N HIS A 97 1.66 -1.76 4.26
CA HIS A 97 2.02 -2.60 3.11
C HIS A 97 0.79 -3.12 2.36
N HIS A 98 -0.28 -3.48 3.08
CA HIS A 98 -1.52 -3.88 2.44
C HIS A 98 -2.17 -2.72 1.69
N ALA A 99 -2.21 -1.53 2.27
CA ALA A 99 -2.73 -0.32 1.64
C ALA A 99 -1.93 0.02 0.37
N CYS A 100 -0.59 0.02 0.44
CA CYS A 100 0.30 0.27 -0.69
C CYS A 100 0.07 -0.73 -1.84
N GLU A 101 0.04 -2.03 -1.54
CA GLU A 101 -0.20 -3.05 -2.57
C GLU A 101 -1.61 -2.90 -3.18
N MET A 102 -2.63 -2.64 -2.36
CA MET A 102 -4.00 -2.42 -2.81
C MET A 102 -4.10 -1.22 -3.75
N LEU A 103 -3.53 -0.07 -3.35
CA LEU A 103 -3.50 1.15 -4.14
C LEU A 103 -2.87 0.93 -5.52
N LEU A 104 -1.66 0.35 -5.55
CA LEU A 104 -0.92 0.13 -6.80
C LEU A 104 -1.66 -0.84 -7.73
N ARG A 105 -2.21 -1.93 -7.18
CA ARG A 105 -2.97 -2.90 -7.98
C ARG A 105 -4.23 -2.27 -8.56
N LEU A 106 -5.00 -1.56 -7.75
CA LEU A 106 -6.18 -0.85 -8.21
C LEU A 106 -5.83 0.20 -9.26
N PHE A 107 -4.83 1.04 -9.00
CA PHE A 107 -4.34 2.03 -9.97
C PHE A 107 -4.04 1.38 -11.32
N PHE A 108 -3.19 0.36 -11.35
CA PHE A 108 -2.82 -0.32 -12.60
C PHE A 108 -3.99 -1.01 -13.32
N ALA A 109 -4.99 -1.51 -12.59
CA ALA A 109 -6.17 -2.11 -13.21
C ALA A 109 -7.07 -1.06 -13.90
N HIS A 110 -7.03 0.19 -13.45
CA HIS A 110 -7.89 1.27 -13.95
C HIS A 110 -7.21 2.18 -14.98
N VAL A 111 -5.87 2.32 -14.92
CA VAL A 111 -5.08 3.00 -15.96
C VAL A 111 -5.23 2.32 -17.32
N ASP A 112 -5.23 0.99 -17.36
CA ASP A 112 -5.31 0.23 -18.62
C ASP A 112 -6.70 0.32 -19.30
N LYS A 113 -7.66 1.05 -18.71
CA LYS A 113 -9.01 1.33 -19.24
C LYS A 113 -9.77 0.08 -19.71
N GLN A 114 -9.55 -1.06 -19.07
CA GLN A 114 -10.20 -2.31 -19.43
C GLN A 114 -11.72 -2.19 -19.28
N ASP A 115 -12.48 -2.87 -20.16
CA ASP A 115 -13.95 -2.88 -20.09
C ASP A 115 -14.47 -3.51 -18.78
N CYS A 116 -13.65 -4.33 -18.12
CA CYS A 116 -13.95 -4.98 -16.84
C CYS A 116 -12.69 -5.05 -15.96
N PRO A 117 -12.45 -4.06 -15.08
CA PRO A 117 -11.26 -4.02 -14.21
C PRO A 117 -11.11 -5.23 -13.28
N TRP A 118 -12.23 -5.86 -12.90
CA TRP A 118 -12.20 -7.07 -12.08
C TRP A 118 -11.41 -8.22 -12.74
N LEU A 119 -11.49 -8.36 -14.07
CA LEU A 119 -10.71 -9.33 -14.81
C LEU A 119 -9.21 -8.99 -14.80
N GLY A 120 -8.86 -7.70 -14.90
CA GLY A 120 -7.48 -7.23 -14.80
C GLY A 120 -6.88 -7.53 -13.43
N MET A 121 -7.63 -7.26 -12.37
CA MET A 121 -7.25 -7.61 -11.00
C MET A 121 -7.06 -9.11 -10.82
N ALA A 122 -8.00 -9.92 -11.31
CA ALA A 122 -7.93 -11.39 -11.21
C ALA A 122 -6.79 -12.00 -12.05
N ALA A 123 -6.36 -11.35 -13.13
CA ALA A 123 -5.25 -11.80 -13.96
C ALA A 123 -3.89 -11.50 -13.33
N SER A 124 -3.79 -10.52 -12.42
CA SER A 124 -2.55 -10.07 -11.80
C SER A 124 -2.10 -10.98 -10.64
N VAL A 125 -1.84 -12.26 -10.93
CA VAL A 125 -1.47 -13.28 -9.93
C VAL A 125 0.04 -13.40 -9.67
N SER A 126 0.88 -12.92 -10.59
CA SER A 126 2.33 -13.03 -10.47
C SER A 126 2.91 -11.84 -9.71
N PHE A 127 3.35 -12.08 -8.47
CA PHE A 127 4.00 -11.04 -7.67
C PHE A 127 5.30 -10.51 -8.31
N ALA A 128 6.02 -11.34 -9.07
CA ALA A 128 7.22 -10.91 -9.78
C ALA A 128 6.90 -9.95 -10.94
N GLU A 129 5.83 -10.21 -11.70
CA GLU A 129 5.37 -9.31 -12.76
C GLU A 129 4.84 -8.00 -12.15
N PHE A 130 4.10 -8.08 -11.05
CA PHE A 130 3.64 -6.91 -10.31
C PHE A 130 4.82 -6.02 -9.87
N LYS A 131 5.84 -6.57 -9.20
CA LYS A 131 7.04 -5.82 -8.81
C LYS A 131 7.77 -5.21 -10.00
N THR A 132 7.80 -5.90 -11.14
CA THR A 132 8.40 -5.36 -12.37
C THR A 132 7.61 -4.16 -12.91
N LYS A 133 6.26 -4.22 -12.86
CA LYS A 133 5.38 -3.10 -13.23
C LYS A 133 5.58 -1.91 -12.28
N VAL A 134 5.58 -2.15 -10.97
CA VAL A 134 5.85 -1.13 -9.93
C VAL A 134 7.22 -0.48 -10.12
N SER A 135 8.29 -1.29 -10.26
CA SER A 135 9.66 -0.78 -10.48
C SER A 135 9.81 0.00 -11.79
N THR A 136 9.03 -0.35 -12.82
CA THR A 136 9.02 0.41 -14.07
C THR A 136 8.33 1.76 -13.87
N ALA A 137 7.15 1.78 -13.26
CA ALA A 137 6.42 3.01 -12.96
C ALA A 137 7.22 3.96 -12.05
N LEU A 138 7.84 3.44 -10.99
CA LEU A 138 8.66 4.25 -10.08
C LEU A 138 9.86 4.89 -10.80
N ARG A 139 10.48 4.19 -11.76
CA ARG A 139 11.62 4.73 -12.53
C ARG A 139 11.19 5.71 -13.61
N SER A 140 10.03 5.50 -14.24
CA SER A 140 9.53 6.38 -15.29
C SER A 140 8.79 7.60 -14.75
N GLY A 141 8.40 7.57 -13.47
CA GLY A 141 7.37 8.43 -12.91
C GLY A 141 5.97 7.90 -13.23
N PHE A 142 5.01 8.26 -12.37
CA PHE A 142 3.59 8.04 -12.62
C PHE A 142 3.06 9.17 -13.50
N ASP A 143 2.46 8.82 -14.65
CA ASP A 143 1.94 9.80 -15.58
C ASP A 143 0.82 10.64 -14.95
N ARG A 144 0.95 11.97 -15.07
CA ARG A 144 0.06 12.94 -14.42
C ARG A 144 -1.38 12.81 -14.90
N ASP A 145 -1.59 12.59 -16.19
CA ASP A 145 -2.94 12.47 -16.76
C ASP A 145 -3.60 11.15 -16.36
N ASP A 146 -2.83 10.06 -16.30
CA ASP A 146 -3.31 8.78 -15.77
C ASP A 146 -3.71 8.89 -14.29
N VAL A 147 -2.92 9.58 -13.47
CA VAL A 147 -3.24 9.83 -12.05
C VAL A 147 -4.51 10.67 -11.93
N ALA A 148 -4.58 11.83 -12.57
CA ALA A 148 -5.78 12.67 -12.54
C ALA A 148 -7.03 11.91 -13.05
N GLN A 149 -6.89 11.16 -14.14
CA GLN A 149 -7.97 10.39 -14.73
C GLN A 149 -8.49 9.29 -13.80
N VAL A 150 -7.62 8.64 -13.05
CA VAL A 150 -7.96 7.52 -12.15
C VAL A 150 -8.53 8.01 -10.83
N PHE A 151 -7.95 9.03 -10.20
CA PHE A 151 -8.36 9.48 -8.86
C PHE A 151 -9.40 10.61 -8.87
N LEU A 152 -9.40 11.46 -9.89
CA LEU A 152 -10.30 12.62 -10.00
C LEU A 152 -11.30 12.48 -11.16
N GLY A 153 -11.07 11.53 -12.07
CA GLY A 153 -12.04 11.17 -13.10
C GLY A 153 -11.97 11.98 -14.39
N GLY A 154 -10.96 12.83 -14.55
CA GLY A 154 -10.63 13.55 -15.78
C GLY A 154 -9.22 14.15 -15.68
N THR A 155 -8.75 14.78 -16.75
CA THR A 155 -7.40 15.39 -16.80
C THR A 155 -7.38 16.84 -16.32
N ASN A 156 -8.54 17.45 -16.06
CA ASN A 156 -8.68 18.79 -15.51
C ASN A 156 -10.07 18.91 -14.84
N PRO A 157 -10.36 19.99 -14.07
CA PRO A 157 -11.63 20.12 -13.36
C PRO A 157 -12.87 20.00 -14.27
N ALA A 158 -12.82 20.62 -15.45
CA ALA A 158 -13.94 20.64 -16.39
C ALA A 158 -14.21 19.24 -16.98
N ASP A 159 -13.17 18.53 -17.41
CA ASP A 159 -13.27 17.14 -17.89
C ASP A 159 -13.74 16.18 -16.79
N ALA A 160 -13.21 16.36 -15.56
CA ALA A 160 -13.62 15.58 -14.40
C ALA A 160 -15.08 15.86 -13.98
N GLY A 161 -15.63 17.03 -14.34
CA GLY A 161 -16.95 17.48 -13.90
C GLY A 161 -16.95 17.91 -12.43
N LEU A 162 -15.82 18.41 -11.93
CA LEU A 162 -15.62 18.85 -10.55
C LEU A 162 -15.66 20.38 -10.46
N ASN A 163 -16.32 20.89 -9.42
CA ASN A 163 -16.35 22.32 -9.11
C ASN A 163 -15.19 22.67 -8.17
N VAL A 164 -13.98 22.69 -8.71
CA VAL A 164 -12.73 23.00 -8.01
C VAL A 164 -11.86 23.92 -8.86
N GLU A 165 -11.00 24.70 -8.22
CA GLU A 165 -10.02 25.51 -8.91
C GLU A 165 -8.93 24.64 -9.54
N ALA A 166 -8.30 25.13 -10.62
CA ALA A 166 -7.27 24.39 -11.34
C ALA A 166 -6.06 24.07 -10.44
N ASP A 167 -5.63 25.02 -9.63
CA ASP A 167 -4.47 24.84 -8.74
C ASP A 167 -4.73 23.77 -7.66
N GLU A 168 -5.95 23.73 -7.09
CA GLU A 168 -6.35 22.69 -6.12
C GLU A 168 -6.41 21.30 -6.77
N PHE A 169 -6.82 21.23 -8.03
CA PHE A 169 -6.83 20.00 -8.82
C PHE A 169 -5.42 19.49 -9.12
N GLU A 170 -4.51 20.39 -9.53
CA GLU A 170 -3.11 20.04 -9.77
C GLU A 170 -2.41 19.61 -8.47
N ASP A 171 -2.62 20.33 -7.38
CA ASP A 171 -2.02 20.00 -6.09
C ASP A 171 -2.49 18.64 -5.59
N THR A 172 -3.78 18.33 -5.74
CA THR A 172 -4.32 17.00 -5.43
C THR A 172 -3.75 15.91 -6.34
N THR A 173 -3.54 16.21 -7.62
CA THR A 173 -2.92 15.25 -8.56
C THR A 173 -1.48 14.95 -8.16
N ALA A 174 -0.71 15.98 -7.78
CA ALA A 174 0.64 15.83 -7.27
C ALA A 174 0.68 15.05 -5.94
N ALA A 175 -0.29 15.28 -5.05
CA ALA A 175 -0.44 14.53 -3.81
C ALA A 175 -0.60 13.02 -4.07
N TRP A 176 -1.44 12.64 -5.04
CA TRP A 176 -1.63 11.25 -5.42
C TRP A 176 -0.43 10.63 -6.14
N GLN A 177 0.30 11.40 -6.94
CA GLN A 177 1.58 10.96 -7.50
C GLN A 177 2.59 10.64 -6.39
N LEU A 178 2.77 11.55 -5.44
CA LEU A 178 3.67 11.36 -4.30
C LEU A 178 3.29 10.10 -3.49
N LEU A 179 1.99 9.88 -3.27
CA LEU A 179 1.50 8.72 -2.53
C LEU A 179 1.73 7.40 -3.29
N LEU A 180 1.58 7.40 -4.62
CA LEU A 180 1.90 6.25 -5.47
C LEU A 180 3.40 5.94 -5.48
N GLU A 181 4.25 6.96 -5.54
CA GLU A 181 5.71 6.82 -5.45
C GLU A 181 6.12 6.24 -4.10
N THR A 182 5.55 6.75 -3.03
CA THR A 182 5.76 6.25 -1.66
C THR A 182 5.30 4.80 -1.53
N ALA A 183 4.11 4.47 -2.04
CA ALA A 183 3.60 3.10 -2.04
C ALA A 183 4.50 2.15 -2.85
N ALA A 184 5.00 2.61 -4.00
CA ALA A 184 5.88 1.85 -4.87
C ALA A 184 7.24 1.59 -4.22
N ASP A 185 7.85 2.59 -3.60
CA ASP A 185 9.10 2.41 -2.85
C ASP A 185 8.89 1.41 -1.71
N THR A 186 7.90 1.64 -0.84
CA THR A 186 7.59 0.76 0.30
C THR A 186 7.45 -0.71 -0.11
N VAL A 187 6.68 -1.00 -1.17
CA VAL A 187 6.47 -2.38 -1.65
C VAL A 187 7.76 -3.02 -2.18
N LEU A 188 8.67 -2.23 -2.78
CA LEU A 188 9.92 -2.73 -3.34
C LEU A 188 11.02 -2.84 -2.28
N SER A 189 11.28 -1.76 -1.54
CA SER A 189 12.38 -1.58 -0.61
C SER A 189 12.18 -2.37 0.69
N GLU A 190 10.95 -2.43 1.21
CA GLU A 190 10.65 -3.05 2.51
C GLU A 190 10.06 -4.48 2.40
N SER A 191 10.12 -5.12 1.23
CA SER A 191 9.52 -6.46 1.05
C SER A 191 10.07 -7.54 2.01
N PHE A 192 11.29 -7.41 2.53
CA PHE A 192 11.80 -8.33 3.56
C PHE A 192 11.20 -8.08 4.93
N LEU A 193 11.02 -6.82 5.32
CA LEU A 193 10.33 -6.45 6.56
C LEU A 193 8.90 -7.00 6.52
N TYR A 194 8.17 -6.71 5.44
CA TYR A 194 6.79 -7.18 5.27
C TYR A 194 6.68 -8.70 5.33
N ASN A 195 7.56 -9.42 4.61
CA ASN A 195 7.55 -10.88 4.64
C ASN A 195 7.84 -11.45 6.04
N SER A 196 8.80 -10.87 6.77
CA SER A 196 9.12 -11.28 8.15
C SER A 196 7.97 -11.02 9.12
N ALA A 197 7.32 -9.86 9.01
CA ALA A 197 6.15 -9.51 9.82
C ALA A 197 4.97 -10.45 9.51
N LYS A 198 4.69 -10.71 8.23
CA LYS A 198 3.54 -11.50 7.77
C LYS A 198 3.68 -13.01 7.99
N HIS A 199 4.83 -13.60 7.69
CA HIS A 199 4.96 -15.06 7.52
C HIS A 199 5.50 -15.83 8.73
N GLY A 200 5.58 -15.18 9.89
CA GLY A 200 5.86 -15.90 11.12
C GLY A 200 6.15 -15.03 12.33
N LEU A 201 5.92 -13.71 12.23
CA LEU A 201 6.39 -12.77 13.25
C LEU A 201 7.85 -13.09 13.64
N THR A 202 8.67 -13.45 12.65
CA THR A 202 10.11 -13.76 12.86
C THR A 202 10.91 -12.49 13.16
N VAL A 203 10.18 -11.40 13.34
CA VAL A 203 10.64 -10.13 13.80
C VAL A 203 10.75 -10.17 15.33
N VAL A 204 11.93 -9.84 15.82
CA VAL A 204 12.15 -9.61 17.25
C VAL A 204 11.97 -8.13 17.53
N HIS A 205 11.11 -7.80 18.49
CA HIS A 205 10.96 -6.43 18.98
C HIS A 205 12.12 -6.09 19.90
N THR A 206 12.85 -5.01 19.58
CA THR A 206 13.83 -4.45 20.52
C THR A 206 13.13 -3.52 21.53
N ASP A 207 13.76 -3.35 22.69
CA ASP A 207 13.25 -2.51 23.77
C ASP A 207 13.33 -1.01 23.40
N GLU A 208 12.50 -0.15 24.00
CA GLU A 208 12.52 1.30 23.76
C GLU A 208 13.84 1.96 24.18
N SER A 209 14.56 1.36 25.13
CA SER A 209 15.89 1.78 25.54
C SER A 209 17.00 1.42 24.54
N THR A 210 16.68 0.67 23.49
CA THR A 210 17.67 0.29 22.47
C THR A 210 18.17 1.53 21.75
N GLN A 211 19.48 1.75 21.83
CA GLN A 211 20.18 2.82 21.12
C GLN A 211 21.42 2.25 20.45
N MET A 212 21.66 2.70 19.23
CA MET A 212 22.90 2.45 18.52
C MET A 212 23.49 3.79 18.12
N ALA A 213 24.73 4.03 18.51
CA ALA A 213 25.48 5.23 18.14
C ALA A 213 26.80 4.82 17.46
N PHE A 214 27.19 5.60 16.46
CA PHE A 214 28.48 5.51 15.79
C PHE A 214 29.37 6.64 16.29
N THR A 215 30.52 6.32 16.87
CA THR A 215 31.50 7.34 17.27
C THR A 215 32.60 7.42 16.21
N PRO A 216 32.62 8.46 15.36
CA PRO A 216 33.70 8.66 14.40
C PRO A 216 35.04 8.89 15.13
N PRO A 217 36.19 8.48 14.55
CA PRO A 217 37.48 8.74 15.15
C PRO A 217 37.71 10.25 15.38
N GLY A 218 37.84 10.66 16.65
CA GLY A 218 38.09 12.05 17.03
C GLY A 218 36.87 12.98 17.00
N GLY A 219 35.65 12.45 16.89
CA GLY A 219 34.41 13.23 16.93
C GLY A 219 33.40 12.71 17.97
N ASP A 220 32.29 13.43 18.11
CA ASP A 220 31.22 13.08 19.03
C ASP A 220 30.37 11.90 18.51
N PRO A 221 29.80 11.07 19.40
CA PRO A 221 28.89 10.00 19.02
C PRO A 221 27.68 10.50 18.22
N VAL A 222 27.46 9.90 17.05
CA VAL A 222 26.29 10.10 16.20
C VAL A 222 25.28 8.99 16.48
N LEU A 223 24.10 9.34 16.99
CA LEU A 223 23.02 8.38 17.21
C LEU A 223 22.52 7.88 15.85
N LEU A 224 22.69 6.58 15.59
CA LEU A 224 22.25 5.93 14.35
C LEU A 224 20.80 5.48 14.45
N VAL A 225 20.43 4.86 15.58
CA VAL A 225 19.05 4.47 15.84
C VAL A 225 18.75 4.58 17.34
N ALA A 226 17.55 4.99 17.68
CA ALA A 226 17.02 5.00 19.04
C ALA A 226 15.61 4.42 19.05
N GLY A 227 15.16 3.86 20.16
CA GLY A 227 13.80 3.35 20.28
C GLY A 227 13.60 1.96 19.72
N SER A 228 12.34 1.50 19.76
CA SER A 228 12.00 0.13 19.36
C SER A 228 12.13 -0.11 17.87
N GLN A 229 12.65 -1.28 17.54
CA GLN A 229 12.95 -1.72 16.19
C GLN A 229 12.41 -3.14 15.94
N PHE A 230 12.36 -3.46 14.66
CA PHE A 230 12.16 -4.79 14.13
C PHE A 230 13.48 -5.39 13.70
N ALA A 231 13.91 -6.42 14.41
CA ALA A 231 15.06 -7.22 14.04
C ALA A 231 14.63 -8.46 13.25
N TYR A 232 15.13 -8.65 12.04
CA TYR A 232 14.79 -9.82 11.21
C TYR A 232 15.96 -10.27 10.34
N LEU A 233 15.95 -11.56 9.98
CA LEU A 233 16.98 -12.19 9.16
C LEU A 233 16.54 -12.35 7.71
N HIS A 234 17.48 -12.19 6.80
CA HIS A 234 17.28 -12.45 5.39
C HIS A 234 18.56 -12.96 4.75
N ARG A 235 18.41 -13.77 3.69
CA ARG A 235 19.53 -14.43 3.03
C ARG A 235 20.30 -13.49 2.10
N PRO A 236 19.69 -12.82 1.11
CA PRO A 236 20.36 -11.79 0.32
C PRO A 236 20.40 -10.46 1.08
N GLN A 237 21.31 -9.56 0.72
CA GLN A 237 21.47 -8.25 1.37
C GLN A 237 20.23 -7.36 1.29
N LYS A 238 19.58 -7.30 0.13
CA LYS A 238 18.36 -6.50 -0.13
C LYS A 238 17.46 -7.19 -1.18
N PRO A 239 16.17 -6.81 -1.31
CA PRO A 239 15.19 -7.51 -2.15
C PRO A 239 15.61 -7.83 -3.60
N ASP A 240 16.40 -6.96 -4.23
CA ASP A 240 16.74 -7.10 -5.66
C ASP A 240 18.15 -7.65 -5.93
N VAL A 241 18.92 -7.94 -4.88
CA VAL A 241 20.27 -8.50 -5.04
C VAL A 241 20.21 -10.02 -5.19
N LYS A 242 20.78 -10.54 -6.28
CA LYS A 242 20.95 -11.98 -6.52
C LYS A 242 22.43 -12.35 -6.41
N GLY A 243 22.74 -13.35 -5.58
CA GLY A 243 24.12 -13.75 -5.28
C GLY A 243 24.79 -12.82 -4.27
N GLY A 244 26.08 -13.04 -4.00
CA GLY A 244 26.84 -12.29 -3.00
C GLY A 244 26.91 -12.98 -1.64
N THR A 245 27.35 -12.25 -0.61
CA THR A 245 27.40 -12.72 0.77
C THR A 245 25.98 -13.00 1.27
N GLU A 246 25.82 -14.15 1.92
CA GLU A 246 24.52 -14.58 2.44
C GLU A 246 24.43 -14.33 3.95
N TRP A 247 23.21 -14.19 4.44
CA TRP A 247 22.84 -14.03 5.86
C TRP A 247 23.15 -12.65 6.42
N TRP A 248 22.07 -11.88 6.51
CA TRP A 248 22.04 -10.51 6.97
C TRP A 248 20.97 -10.39 8.05
N VAL A 249 21.23 -9.50 9.00
CA VAL A 249 20.24 -9.01 9.96
C VAL A 249 19.90 -7.58 9.61
N SER A 250 18.62 -7.24 9.59
CA SER A 250 18.15 -5.87 9.51
C SER A 250 17.47 -5.46 10.80
N LEU A 251 17.74 -4.23 11.23
CA LEU A 251 17.09 -3.53 12.32
C LEU A 251 16.35 -2.34 11.72
N THR A 252 15.03 -2.43 11.61
CA THR A 252 14.19 -1.36 11.08
C THR A 252 13.48 -0.64 12.21
N HIS A 253 13.70 0.68 12.33
CA HIS A 253 12.98 1.51 13.29
C HIS A 253 11.49 1.53 12.94
N THR A 254 10.61 1.42 13.94
CA THR A 254 9.16 1.46 13.68
C THR A 254 8.64 2.89 13.73
N LEU A 255 7.82 3.30 12.75
CA LEU A 255 7.16 4.63 12.74
C LEU A 255 5.65 4.43 12.63
N PRO A 256 4.96 3.95 13.69
CA PRO A 256 3.53 3.64 13.62
C PRO A 256 2.65 4.83 13.24
N ASP A 257 3.06 6.03 13.64
CA ASP A 257 2.47 7.31 13.24
C ASP A 257 2.54 7.51 11.72
N GLN A 258 3.74 7.42 11.14
CA GLN A 258 3.92 7.50 9.69
C GLN A 258 3.11 6.41 8.96
N ASP A 259 3.22 5.17 9.42
CA ASP A 259 2.61 4.01 8.78
C ASP A 259 1.08 4.13 8.74
N ILE A 260 0.45 4.60 9.83
CA ILE A 260 -1.01 4.77 9.92
C ILE A 260 -1.50 6.01 9.16
N GLU A 261 -0.83 7.16 9.31
CA GLU A 261 -1.24 8.39 8.60
C GLU A 261 -1.13 8.20 7.09
N THR A 262 -0.04 7.58 6.62
CA THR A 262 0.13 7.24 5.20
C THR A 262 -0.95 6.24 4.75
N ALA A 263 -1.26 5.21 5.55
CA ALA A 263 -2.33 4.26 5.21
C ALA A 263 -3.72 4.92 5.15
N PHE A 264 -3.98 5.92 5.98
CA PHE A 264 -5.23 6.68 5.97
C PHE A 264 -5.36 7.52 4.68
N LEU A 265 -4.29 8.20 4.26
CA LEU A 265 -4.27 8.90 2.97
C LEU A 265 -4.44 7.93 1.78
N ILE A 266 -3.84 6.74 1.86
CA ILE A 266 -4.07 5.69 0.86
C ILE A 266 -5.54 5.25 0.84
N GLN A 267 -6.18 5.13 2.00
CA GLN A 267 -7.61 4.81 2.06
C GLN A 267 -8.45 5.88 1.33
N GLN A 268 -8.16 7.16 1.51
CA GLN A 268 -8.83 8.25 0.79
C GLN A 268 -8.59 8.20 -0.73
N ALA A 269 -7.35 7.88 -1.14
CA ALA A 269 -7.01 7.69 -2.55
C ALA A 269 -7.77 6.50 -3.16
N VAL A 270 -7.83 5.37 -2.44
CA VAL A 270 -8.59 4.17 -2.86
C VAL A 270 -10.08 4.49 -2.98
N SER A 271 -10.66 5.22 -2.02
CA SER A 271 -12.06 5.65 -2.08
C SER A 271 -12.34 6.52 -3.30
N SER A 272 -11.47 7.49 -3.58
CA SER A 272 -11.59 8.40 -4.73
C SER A 272 -11.49 7.64 -6.06
N LEU A 273 -10.47 6.78 -6.20
CA LEU A 273 -10.29 5.90 -7.35
C LEU A 273 -11.54 5.03 -7.57
N TRP A 274 -12.04 4.43 -6.50
CA TRP A 274 -13.17 3.53 -6.56
C TRP A 274 -14.45 4.24 -6.98
N ASN A 275 -14.71 5.43 -6.44
CA ASN A 275 -15.86 6.25 -6.83
C ASN A 275 -15.77 6.76 -8.27
N VAL A 276 -14.58 7.14 -8.74
CA VAL A 276 -14.35 7.49 -10.16
C VAL A 276 -14.63 6.30 -11.07
N ALA A 277 -14.12 5.13 -10.70
CA ALA A 277 -14.33 3.91 -11.45
C ALA A 277 -15.81 3.49 -11.45
N ARG A 278 -16.48 3.50 -10.29
CA ARG A 278 -17.91 3.22 -10.15
C ARG A 278 -18.72 4.17 -11.03
N ARG A 279 -18.45 5.48 -11.00
CA ARG A 279 -19.08 6.44 -11.92
C ARG A 279 -18.91 6.04 -13.38
N ARG A 280 -17.68 5.74 -13.80
CA ARG A 280 -17.38 5.39 -15.19
C ARG A 280 -18.04 4.09 -15.64
N TYR A 281 -18.00 3.05 -14.80
CA TYR A 281 -18.43 1.70 -15.20
C TYR A 281 -19.91 1.43 -14.92
N THR A 282 -20.50 2.07 -13.91
CA THR A 282 -21.89 1.83 -13.49
C THR A 282 -22.80 3.05 -13.60
N GLY A 283 -22.24 4.25 -13.86
CA GLY A 283 -23.02 5.48 -14.02
C GLY A 283 -23.56 6.04 -12.70
N GLN A 284 -22.98 5.66 -11.56
CA GLN A 284 -23.40 6.13 -10.24
C GLN A 284 -22.57 7.35 -9.80
N ALA A 285 -23.21 8.32 -9.13
CA ALA A 285 -22.49 9.43 -8.51
C ALA A 285 -21.66 8.93 -7.31
N GLY A 286 -20.73 9.76 -6.86
CA GLY A 286 -19.94 9.50 -5.67
C GLY A 286 -19.29 10.76 -5.16
N GLU A 287 -18.17 10.60 -4.46
CA GLU A 287 -17.36 11.69 -3.94
C GLU A 287 -15.88 11.36 -4.17
N VAL A 288 -15.05 12.39 -4.30
CA VAL A 288 -13.59 12.26 -4.34
C VAL A 288 -12.98 13.14 -3.27
N SER A 289 -11.81 12.72 -2.78
CA SER A 289 -11.05 13.47 -1.79
C SER A 289 -10.09 14.43 -2.52
N LEU A 290 -10.09 15.68 -2.09
CA LEU A 290 -9.11 16.69 -2.45
C LEU A 290 -8.13 16.76 -1.28
N VAL A 291 -6.86 16.48 -1.56
CA VAL A 291 -5.82 16.35 -0.55
C VAL A 291 -4.63 17.17 -1.04
N PRO A 292 -4.15 18.15 -0.28
CA PRO A 292 -3.00 18.93 -0.69
C PRO A 292 -1.73 18.07 -0.67
N ALA A 293 -0.77 18.35 -1.55
CA ALA A 293 0.50 17.61 -1.56
C ALA A 293 1.24 17.75 -0.22
N GLN A 294 1.08 18.89 0.45
CA GLN A 294 1.65 19.13 1.77
C GLN A 294 1.11 18.17 2.85
N ALA A 295 -0.17 17.79 2.82
CA ALA A 295 -0.71 16.83 3.79
C ALA A 295 -0.07 15.45 3.62
N VAL A 296 0.18 15.03 2.36
CA VAL A 296 0.89 13.79 2.06
C VAL A 296 2.34 13.84 2.56
N ARG A 297 3.05 14.94 2.30
CA ARG A 297 4.42 15.14 2.82
C ARG A 297 4.44 15.14 4.35
N ASN A 298 3.50 15.82 5.01
CA ASN A 298 3.43 15.86 6.47
C ASN A 298 3.22 14.47 7.07
N ALA A 299 2.37 13.63 6.47
CA ALA A 299 2.14 12.26 6.92
C ALA A 299 3.39 11.37 6.75
N ILE A 300 4.17 11.58 5.69
CA ILE A 300 5.37 10.79 5.39
C ILE A 300 6.57 11.31 6.18
N ASP A 301 6.91 12.59 6.05
CA ASP A 301 8.17 13.18 6.50
C ASP A 301 8.09 13.73 7.94
N GLY A 302 6.90 14.16 8.37
CA GLY A 302 6.67 14.75 9.70
C GLY A 302 7.14 13.83 10.84
N PRO A 303 6.66 12.59 10.92
CA PRO A 303 7.10 11.62 11.93
C PRO A 303 8.61 11.33 11.90
N ILE A 304 9.22 11.29 10.72
CA ILE A 304 10.66 11.06 10.56
C ILE A 304 11.44 12.22 11.17
N ALA A 305 11.09 13.46 10.81
CA ALA A 305 11.75 14.66 11.31
C ALA A 305 11.56 14.81 12.82
N ALA A 306 10.34 14.61 13.33
CA ALA A 306 10.03 14.72 14.76
C ALA A 306 10.84 13.76 15.63
N LYS A 307 11.15 12.57 15.10
CA LYS A 307 11.94 11.54 15.78
C LYS A 307 13.44 11.57 15.46
N GLY A 308 13.88 12.45 14.55
CA GLY A 308 15.25 12.44 14.03
C GLY A 308 15.64 11.12 13.37
N ALA A 309 14.66 10.39 12.83
CA ALA A 309 14.81 9.01 12.35
C ALA A 309 15.34 8.95 10.90
N HIS A 310 16.41 9.69 10.61
CA HIS A 310 17.00 9.78 9.26
C HIS A 310 17.51 8.43 8.75
N VAL A 311 17.83 7.50 9.65
CA VAL A 311 18.11 6.09 9.35
C VAL A 311 16.88 5.28 9.71
N ARG A 312 16.24 4.68 8.70
CA ARG A 312 15.09 3.78 8.88
C ARG A 312 15.55 2.36 9.15
N THR A 313 16.50 1.85 8.36
CA THR A 313 16.98 0.47 8.47
C THR A 313 18.50 0.41 8.51
N LEU A 314 19.03 -0.32 9.49
CA LEU A 314 20.41 -0.77 9.51
C LEU A 314 20.43 -2.25 9.11
N THR A 315 21.18 -2.58 8.07
CA THR A 315 21.44 -3.95 7.63
C THR A 315 22.90 -4.31 7.88
N HIS A 316 23.14 -5.44 8.55
CA HIS A 316 24.45 -5.91 8.97
C HIS A 316 24.67 -7.37 8.56
N GLU A 317 25.82 -7.67 7.96
CA GLU A 317 26.20 -9.04 7.60
C GLU A 317 26.46 -9.87 8.86
N LEU A 318 25.90 -11.07 8.97
CA LEU A 318 26.24 -11.94 10.11
C LEU A 318 27.72 -12.34 10.06
N VAL A 319 28.42 -12.17 11.19
CA VAL A 319 29.83 -12.51 11.34
C VAL A 319 30.07 -13.98 10.96
N LYS A 320 31.03 -14.20 10.07
CA LYS A 320 31.45 -15.54 9.62
C LYS A 320 32.87 -15.83 10.07
N LYS A 321 33.20 -17.12 10.14
CA LYS A 321 34.58 -17.57 10.32
C LYS A 321 35.18 -17.95 8.98
N ASP A 322 36.44 -17.59 8.76
CA ASP A 322 37.23 -18.12 7.64
C ASP A 322 37.64 -19.59 7.87
N VAL A 323 38.37 -20.14 6.91
CA VAL A 323 38.91 -21.50 6.95
C VAL A 323 39.87 -21.74 8.12
N ASP A 324 40.48 -20.68 8.66
CA ASP A 324 41.40 -20.71 9.79
C ASP A 324 40.66 -20.48 11.14
N GLY A 325 39.33 -20.33 11.11
CA GLY A 325 38.48 -20.13 12.27
C GLY A 325 38.48 -18.69 12.82
N ARG A 326 39.08 -17.73 12.11
CA ARG A 326 39.10 -16.31 12.48
C ARG A 326 37.84 -15.62 11.99
N PHE A 327 37.40 -14.59 12.71
CA PHE A 327 36.24 -13.80 12.31
C PHE A 327 36.58 -12.89 11.13
N ASN A 328 35.74 -12.90 10.10
CA ASN A 328 35.84 -12.00 8.97
C ASN A 328 35.38 -10.58 9.32
N GLY A 329 35.72 -9.63 8.46
CA GLY A 329 35.10 -8.31 8.45
C GLY A 329 33.58 -8.43 8.24
N VAL A 330 32.89 -7.36 8.62
CA VAL A 330 31.43 -7.25 8.56
C VAL A 330 31.07 -6.05 7.72
N ASP A 331 30.17 -6.25 6.77
CA ASP A 331 29.57 -5.16 6.01
C ASP A 331 28.33 -4.62 6.72
N MET A 332 28.21 -3.29 6.76
CA MET A 332 27.06 -2.57 7.32
C MET A 332 26.52 -1.58 6.30
N HIS A 333 25.19 -1.51 6.22
CA HIS A 333 24.47 -0.63 5.31
C HIS A 333 23.37 0.10 6.07
N LEU A 334 23.29 1.41 5.84
CA LEU A 334 22.23 2.25 6.37
C LEU A 334 21.32 2.65 5.21
N SER A 335 20.01 2.55 5.41
CA SER A 335 19.02 3.13 4.52
C SER A 335 18.02 3.95 5.30
N GLY A 336 17.51 4.99 4.66
CA GLY A 336 16.48 5.86 5.18
C GLY A 336 15.76 6.53 4.02
N PRO A 337 14.53 7.00 4.24
CA PRO A 337 13.74 7.69 3.23
C PRO A 337 14.42 8.98 2.72
N GLY A 338 15.36 9.54 3.48
CA GLY A 338 15.82 10.91 3.27
C GLY A 338 14.75 11.90 3.69
N LEU A 339 15.13 13.11 4.09
CA LEU A 339 14.16 14.22 4.17
C LEU A 339 14.28 15.04 2.89
N PRO A 340 13.19 15.62 2.39
CA PRO A 340 13.26 16.58 1.30
C PRO A 340 14.13 17.78 1.69
N ASP A 341 14.60 18.53 0.68
CA ASP A 341 15.29 19.80 0.93
C ASP A 341 14.35 20.79 1.65
N GLU A 342 14.91 21.69 2.48
CA GLU A 342 14.10 22.67 3.24
C GLU A 342 13.22 23.56 2.36
N SER A 343 13.59 23.74 1.08
CA SER A 343 12.78 24.46 0.09
C SER A 343 11.56 23.69 -0.39
N GLU A 344 11.56 22.37 -0.28
CA GLU A 344 10.47 21.47 -0.68
C GLU A 344 9.56 21.10 0.49
N TRP A 345 10.14 21.01 1.69
CA TRP A 345 9.40 20.71 2.91
C TRP A 345 10.18 21.16 4.16
N SER A 346 9.48 21.75 5.12
CA SER A 346 10.06 22.08 6.43
C SER A 346 9.14 21.65 7.57
N SER A 347 9.73 21.05 8.61
CA SER A 347 9.01 20.66 9.81
C SER A 347 8.35 21.87 10.48
N GLY A 348 7.03 21.82 10.65
CA GLY A 348 6.27 22.90 11.27
C GLY A 348 6.00 24.12 10.38
N ALA A 349 6.17 24.02 9.05
CA ALA A 349 5.53 24.97 8.15
C ALA A 349 4.02 24.98 8.43
N ASP A 350 3.44 26.17 8.60
CA ASP A 350 2.12 26.41 9.19
C ASP A 350 1.04 25.41 8.72
N ASP A 351 0.33 24.83 9.69
CA ASP A 351 -0.87 23.98 9.52
C ASP A 351 -2.10 24.76 9.00
N ASP A 352 -1.88 25.99 8.51
CA ASP A 352 -2.87 26.90 7.93
C ASP A 352 -3.21 26.56 6.46
N GLY A 353 -2.60 25.50 5.92
CA GLY A 353 -2.94 24.96 4.60
C GLY A 353 -4.37 24.40 4.53
N PRO A 354 -4.97 24.33 3.32
CA PRO A 354 -6.28 23.73 3.15
C PRO A 354 -6.29 22.27 3.60
N GLN A 355 -7.19 21.91 4.51
CA GLN A 355 -7.29 20.54 5.01
C GLN A 355 -7.94 19.61 3.97
N PRO A 356 -7.61 18.30 3.99
CA PRO A 356 -8.29 17.29 3.17
C PRO A 356 -9.82 17.41 3.25
N ARG A 357 -10.49 17.40 2.09
CA ARG A 357 -11.95 17.53 2.02
C ARG A 357 -12.55 16.68 0.91
N GLN A 358 -13.80 16.28 1.08
CA GLN A 358 -14.54 15.58 0.04
C GLN A 358 -15.33 16.55 -0.83
N ILE A 359 -15.47 16.21 -2.11
CA ILE A 359 -16.34 16.93 -3.04
C ILE A 359 -17.20 15.93 -3.84
N ALA A 360 -18.43 16.35 -4.13
CA ALA A 360 -19.33 15.60 -4.99
C ALA A 360 -18.71 15.32 -6.37
N LEU A 361 -18.78 14.06 -6.79
CA LEU A 361 -18.43 13.56 -8.10
C LEU A 361 -19.72 13.23 -8.88
N PRO A 362 -20.29 14.20 -9.62
CA PRO A 362 -21.53 13.97 -10.37
C PRO A 362 -21.30 13.06 -11.59
N VAL A 363 -22.38 12.42 -12.04
CA VAL A 363 -22.39 11.60 -13.26
C VAL A 363 -22.35 12.51 -14.49
N ARG A 364 -21.34 12.32 -15.36
CA ARG A 364 -21.25 13.05 -16.63
C ARG A 364 -22.17 12.43 -17.67
N GLN A 365 -22.56 13.20 -18.69
CA GLN A 365 -23.39 12.67 -19.78
C GLN A 365 -22.77 11.45 -20.47
N GLN A 366 -21.44 11.42 -20.62
CA GLN A 366 -20.71 10.29 -21.21
C GLN A 366 -20.66 9.04 -20.32
N ASP A 367 -20.85 9.18 -19.01
CA ASP A 367 -20.86 8.05 -18.07
C ASP A 367 -22.27 7.44 -17.91
N LYS A 368 -23.30 8.09 -18.47
CA LYS A 368 -24.68 7.58 -18.41
C LYS A 368 -24.81 6.30 -19.22
N ARG A 369 -25.32 5.26 -18.58
CA ARG A 369 -25.56 3.96 -19.20
C ARG A 369 -26.98 3.88 -19.75
N ILE A 370 -27.13 3.25 -20.92
CA ILE A 370 -28.43 2.82 -21.42
C ILE A 370 -28.84 1.60 -20.58
N ILE A 371 -29.94 1.72 -19.84
CA ILE A 371 -30.47 0.62 -19.04
C ILE A 371 -31.20 -0.33 -19.98
N SER A 372 -30.72 -1.57 -20.10
CA SER A 372 -31.44 -2.62 -20.82
C SER A 372 -32.75 -2.98 -20.12
N THR A 373 -33.81 -3.16 -20.89
CA THR A 373 -35.14 -3.60 -20.41
C THR A 373 -35.25 -5.13 -20.28
N SER A 374 -34.19 -5.89 -20.58
CA SER A 374 -34.21 -7.35 -20.48
C SER A 374 -34.42 -7.83 -19.05
N THR A 375 -34.94 -9.05 -18.86
CA THR A 375 -35.07 -9.70 -17.55
C THR A 375 -33.99 -10.75 -17.29
N ARG A 376 -33.15 -11.05 -18.29
CA ARG A 376 -32.16 -12.13 -18.20
C ARG A 376 -30.89 -11.67 -17.50
N LYS A 377 -30.49 -12.40 -16.45
CA LYS A 377 -29.16 -12.31 -15.84
C LYS A 377 -28.26 -13.41 -16.41
N LEU A 378 -27.00 -13.09 -16.68
CA LEU A 378 -25.99 -14.06 -17.05
C LEU A 378 -25.20 -14.58 -15.85
N LEU A 379 -25.12 -13.82 -14.76
CA LEU A 379 -24.48 -14.24 -13.51
C LEU A 379 -25.51 -14.38 -12.37
N PRO A 380 -25.36 -15.40 -11.50
CA PRO A 380 -26.32 -15.67 -10.44
C PRO A 380 -26.26 -14.66 -9.28
N PHE A 381 -25.19 -13.86 -9.22
CA PHE A 381 -24.92 -12.92 -8.14
C PHE A 381 -25.07 -11.45 -8.56
N SER A 382 -25.44 -11.17 -9.82
CA SER A 382 -25.57 -9.79 -10.29
C SER A 382 -26.64 -9.02 -9.52
N PRO A 383 -26.40 -7.74 -9.19
CA PRO A 383 -27.43 -6.90 -8.60
C PRO A 383 -28.73 -6.84 -9.40
N ASN A 384 -29.82 -6.45 -8.74
CA ASN A 384 -31.09 -6.25 -9.46
C ASN A 384 -31.10 -5.02 -10.37
N TRP A 385 -30.23 -4.05 -10.09
CA TRP A 385 -30.07 -2.79 -10.82
C TRP A 385 -29.07 -2.87 -11.98
N SER A 386 -28.30 -3.97 -12.11
CA SER A 386 -27.37 -4.12 -13.23
C SER A 386 -28.11 -4.11 -14.56
N SER A 387 -27.50 -3.52 -15.61
CA SER A 387 -28.06 -3.62 -16.95
C SER A 387 -28.11 -5.09 -17.35
N ARG A 388 -29.31 -5.62 -17.58
CA ARG A 388 -29.55 -7.02 -17.94
C ARG A 388 -29.26 -7.22 -19.43
N VAL A 389 -29.02 -8.46 -19.85
CA VAL A 389 -28.69 -8.76 -21.26
C VAL A 389 -29.94 -8.98 -22.08
#